data_AF-A0A7W6AJ07-F1
#
_entry.id   AF-A0A7W6AJ07-F1
#
_cell.length_a   1.000
_cell.length_b   1.000
_cell.length_c   1.000
_cell.angle_alpha   90.00
_cell.angle_beta   90.00
_cell.angle_gamma   90.00
#
_symmetry.space_group_name_H-M   'P 1'
#
loop_
_entity.id
_entity.type
_entity.pdbx_description
1 polymer ?
#
loop_
_entity_poly.entity_id
_entity_poly.type
_entity_poly.pdbx_seq_one_letter_code
_entity_poly.pdbx_strand_id
1 'polypeptide(L)'
;MPNRKRGEVPLTFGAERYTLCLTLGALAELEDAFQAGDVVGLAERFSSGRLSAHDVITLLGAALRGGGHDLDDAAVARLPLAGDFSAVATALGEALFAAFGEADAPPDPRVPRRA
;
A
#
# COMPACT_ATOMS: atom_id res chain seq x y z
N MET A 1 -12.99 -12.57 1.32
CA MET A 1 -12.85 -12.05 -0.06
C MET A 1 -12.39 -10.61 0.05
N PRO A 2 -11.32 -10.20 -0.66
CA PRO A 2 -10.78 -8.84 -0.58
C PRO A 2 -11.77 -7.83 -1.17
N ASN A 3 -12.10 -6.78 -0.41
CA ASN A 3 -13.00 -5.72 -0.83
C ASN A 3 -12.21 -4.47 -1.28
N ARG A 4 -12.06 -4.32 -2.60
CA ARG A 4 -11.39 -3.16 -3.21
C ARG A 4 -11.99 -1.81 -2.81
N LYS A 5 -13.30 -1.75 -2.49
CA LYS A 5 -13.94 -0.51 -2.00
C LYS A 5 -13.52 -0.13 -0.57
N ARG A 6 -12.94 -1.06 0.18
CA ARG A 6 -12.34 -0.85 1.52
C ARG A 6 -10.83 -0.64 1.45
N GLY A 7 -10.24 -0.57 0.25
CA GLY A 7 -8.79 -0.51 0.06
C GLY A 7 -8.07 -1.84 0.32
N GLU A 8 -8.78 -2.97 0.26
CA GLU A 8 -8.15 -4.29 0.36
C GLU A 8 -7.62 -4.74 -1.02
N VAL A 9 -6.33 -5.08 -1.07
CA VAL A 9 -5.64 -5.53 -2.29
C VAL A 9 -5.14 -6.97 -2.08
N PRO A 10 -5.52 -7.93 -2.95
CA PRO A 10 -4.98 -9.28 -2.85
C PRO A 10 -3.52 -9.34 -3.33
N LEU A 11 -2.70 -10.08 -2.60
CA LEU A 11 -1.35 -10.44 -3.03
C LEU A 11 -1.13 -11.94 -2.79
N THR A 12 -0.39 -12.62 -3.66
CA THR A 12 -0.13 -14.06 -3.52
C THR A 12 1.36 -14.30 -3.42
N PHE A 13 1.79 -15.01 -2.38
CA PHE A 13 3.16 -15.49 -2.22
C PHE A 13 3.14 -17.02 -2.23
N GLY A 14 3.69 -17.60 -3.29
CA GLY A 14 3.70 -19.04 -3.52
C GLY A 14 2.28 -19.57 -3.72
N ALA A 15 1.84 -20.46 -2.82
CA ALA A 15 0.50 -21.00 -2.80
C ALA A 15 -0.45 -20.23 -1.86
N GLU A 16 0.06 -19.27 -1.09
CA GLU A 16 -0.71 -18.58 -0.06
C GLU A 16 -1.16 -17.20 -0.53
N ARG A 17 -2.42 -16.87 -0.21
CA ARG A 17 -3.05 -15.61 -0.60
C ARG A 17 -3.20 -14.71 0.62
N TYR A 18 -2.60 -13.54 0.52
CA TYR A 18 -2.63 -12.48 1.50
C TYR A 18 -3.56 -11.36 1.04
N THR A 19 -3.96 -10.53 1.99
CA THR A 19 -4.73 -9.31 1.75
C THR A 19 -3.94 -8.16 2.35
N LEU A 20 -3.67 -7.15 1.55
CA LEU A 20 -3.05 -5.91 1.95
C LEU A 20 -4.15 -4.90 2.26
N CYS A 21 -4.02 -4.16 3.36
CA CYS A 21 -4.87 -3.03 3.66
C CYS A 21 -4.07 -2.00 4.46
N LEU A 22 -4.06 -0.75 3.99
CA LEU A 22 -3.47 0.35 4.73
C LEU A 22 -4.52 0.95 5.66
N THR A 23 -4.51 0.47 6.91
CA THR A 23 -5.34 1.04 7.98
C THR A 23 -4.67 2.29 8.57
N LEU A 24 -5.40 3.06 9.39
CA LEU A 24 -4.81 4.18 10.12
C LEU A 24 -3.64 3.75 11.02
N GLY A 25 -3.71 2.54 11.61
CA GLY A 25 -2.61 1.98 12.38
C GLY A 25 -1.40 1.66 11.51
N ALA A 26 -1.61 1.07 10.34
CA ALA A 26 -0.54 0.81 9.38
C ALA A 26 0.12 2.11 8.89
N LEU A 27 -0.66 3.18 8.67
CA LEU A 27 -0.10 4.49 8.29
C LEU A 27 0.76 5.07 9.42
N ALA A 28 0.30 5.02 10.67
CA ALA A 28 1.07 5.48 11.82
C ALA A 28 2.39 4.69 11.99
N GLU A 29 2.35 3.37 11.83
CA GLU A 29 3.56 2.53 11.83
C GLU A 29 4.55 2.96 10.74
N LEU A 30 4.07 3.33 9.55
CA LEU A 30 4.92 3.75 8.43
C LEU A 30 5.49 5.16 8.65
N GLU A 31 4.71 6.09 9.22
CA GLU A 31 5.21 7.42 9.59
C GLU A 31 6.39 7.31 10.56
N ASP A 32 6.26 6.46 11.58
CA ASP A 32 7.31 6.17 12.54
C ASP A 32 8.50 5.46 11.88
N ALA A 33 8.26 4.45 11.04
CA ALA A 33 9.34 3.69 10.42
C ALA A 33 10.15 4.53 9.40
N PHE A 34 9.50 5.41 8.65
CA PHE A 34 10.15 6.25 7.64
C PHE A 34 10.56 7.63 8.14
N GLN A 35 10.21 7.98 9.39
CA GLN A 35 10.46 9.30 9.96
C GLN A 35 9.92 10.41 9.04
N ALA A 36 8.75 10.16 8.44
CA ALA A 36 8.17 11.02 7.41
C ALA A 36 7.52 12.29 7.98
N GLY A 37 7.34 12.35 9.31
CA GLY A 37 6.73 13.47 10.03
C GLY A 37 5.21 13.46 9.97
N ASP A 38 4.65 13.28 8.77
CA ASP A 38 3.22 13.13 8.55
C ASP A 38 2.87 12.24 7.33
N VAL A 39 1.59 11.91 7.22
CA VAL A 39 0.96 11.13 6.14
C VAL A 39 1.22 11.75 4.76
N VAL A 40 1.38 13.08 4.64
CA VAL A 40 1.65 13.76 3.37
C VAL A 40 3.10 13.54 2.94
N GLY A 41 4.07 13.68 3.86
CA GLY A 41 5.47 13.38 3.64
C GLY A 41 5.69 11.91 3.27
N LEU A 42 4.88 11.01 3.82
CA LEU A 42 4.87 9.60 3.45
C LEU A 42 4.44 9.40 1.98
N ALA A 43 3.35 10.07 1.56
CA ALA A 43 2.88 10.02 0.17
C ALA A 43 3.91 10.59 -0.82
N GLU A 44 4.56 11.71 -0.50
CA GLU A 44 5.62 12.31 -1.32
C GLU A 44 6.84 11.40 -1.45
N ARG A 45 7.23 10.72 -0.37
CA ARG A 45 8.32 9.75 -0.40
C ARG A 45 8.01 8.63 -1.39
N PHE A 46 6.81 8.06 -1.33
CA PHE A 46 6.42 6.97 -2.22
C PHE A 46 6.25 7.42 -3.68
N SER A 47 5.73 8.62 -3.93
CA SER A 47 5.59 9.15 -5.29
C SER A 47 6.94 9.49 -5.94
N SER A 48 7.98 9.76 -5.16
CA SER A 48 9.33 10.02 -5.66
C SER A 48 10.04 8.80 -6.29
N GLY A 49 9.46 7.60 -6.17
CA GLY A 49 9.95 6.37 -6.80
C GLY A 49 11.23 5.79 -6.19
N ARG A 50 11.72 6.33 -5.06
CA ARG A 50 12.94 5.90 -4.37
C ARG A 50 12.63 4.95 -3.23
N LEU A 51 12.12 3.76 -3.53
CA LEU A 51 11.93 2.70 -2.54
C LEU A 51 13.07 1.68 -2.65
N SER A 52 13.80 1.50 -1.55
CA SER A 52 14.73 0.40 -1.38
C SER A 52 13.97 -0.91 -1.07
N ALA A 53 14.65 -2.04 -1.20
CA ALA A 53 14.09 -3.33 -0.79
C ALA A 53 13.66 -3.35 0.69
N HIS A 54 14.37 -2.62 1.55
CA HIS A 54 14.00 -2.49 2.96
C HIS A 54 12.71 -1.68 3.13
N ASP A 55 12.57 -0.57 2.40
CA ASP A 55 11.32 0.22 2.44
C ASP A 55 10.13 -0.62 1.97
N VAL A 56 10.33 -1.48 0.96
CA VAL A 56 9.29 -2.41 0.47
C VAL A 56 8.91 -3.43 1.53
N ILE A 57 9.87 -4.00 2.26
CA ILE A 57 9.61 -4.95 3.36
C ILE A 57 8.77 -4.27 4.44
N THR A 58 9.17 -3.08 4.89
CA THR A 58 8.46 -2.32 5.93
C THR A 58 7.04 -1.95 5.50
N LEU A 59 6.89 -1.45 4.27
CA LEU A 59 5.59 -1.09 3.71
C LEU A 59 4.68 -2.32 3.56
N LEU A 60 5.22 -3.42 3.04
CA LEU A 60 4.49 -4.67 2.89
C LEU A 60 4.07 -5.25 4.25
N GLY A 61 4.94 -5.19 5.26
CA GLY A 61 4.62 -5.63 6.63
C GLY A 61 3.46 -4.85 7.24
N ALA A 62 3.51 -3.52 7.18
CA ALA A 62 2.41 -2.68 7.68
C ALA A 62 1.09 -2.96 6.93
N ALA A 63 1.13 -3.12 5.61
CA ALA A 63 -0.05 -3.42 4.80
C ALA A 63 -0.63 -4.82 5.08
N LEU A 64 0.23 -5.82 5.30
CA LEU A 64 -0.18 -7.18 5.67
C LEU A 64 -0.84 -7.20 7.06
N ARG A 65 -0.25 -6.52 8.05
CA ARG A 65 -0.81 -6.36 9.39
C ARG A 65 -2.17 -5.67 9.36
N GLY A 66 -2.29 -4.57 8.59
CA GLY A 66 -3.56 -3.90 8.39
C GLY A 66 -4.61 -4.75 7.66
N GLY A 67 -4.17 -5.71 6.82
CA GLY A 67 -5.02 -6.71 6.19
C GLY A 67 -5.36 -7.93 7.05
N GLY A 68 -4.92 -7.95 8.32
CA GLY A 68 -5.21 -9.02 9.29
C GLY A 68 -4.19 -10.16 9.32
N HIS A 69 -3.00 -9.98 8.74
CA HIS A 69 -1.91 -10.96 8.76
C HIS A 69 -0.84 -10.54 9.77
N ASP A 70 -0.67 -11.31 10.83
CA ASP A 70 0.30 -11.04 11.89
C ASP A 70 1.72 -11.44 11.47
N LEU A 71 2.33 -10.62 10.62
CA LEU A 71 3.68 -10.81 10.10
C LEU A 71 4.57 -9.62 10.48
N ASP A 72 5.69 -9.92 11.13
CA ASP A 72 6.75 -8.94 11.38
C ASP A 72 7.64 -8.77 10.13
N ASP A 73 8.46 -7.73 10.14
CA ASP A 73 9.30 -7.37 8.99
C ASP A 73 10.31 -8.49 8.66
N ALA A 74 10.76 -9.25 9.67
CA ALA A 74 11.65 -10.39 9.48
C ALA A 74 10.95 -11.58 8.79
N ALA A 75 9.69 -11.85 9.13
CA ALA A 75 8.86 -12.84 8.47
C ALA A 75 8.56 -12.42 7.02
N VAL A 76 8.24 -11.14 6.80
CA VAL A 76 8.02 -10.58 5.46
C VAL A 76 9.27 -10.70 4.59
N ALA A 77 10.46 -10.38 5.12
CA ALA A 77 11.72 -10.52 4.41
C ALA A 77 12.04 -11.97 4.00
N ARG A 78 11.42 -12.96 4.66
CA ARG A 78 11.57 -14.39 4.35
C ARG A 78 10.47 -14.91 3.43
N LEU A 79 9.47 -14.11 3.08
CA LEU A 79 8.43 -14.54 2.14
C LEU A 79 9.05 -14.80 0.76
N PRO A 80 8.67 -15.91 0.09
CA PRO A 80 9.15 -16.16 -1.26
C PRO A 80 8.52 -15.13 -2.20
N LEU A 81 9.36 -14.36 -2.90
CA LEU A 81 8.93 -13.59 -4.07
C LEU A 81 8.42 -14.59 -5.13
N ALA A 82 7.10 -14.77 -5.18
CA ALA A 82 6.51 -15.64 -6.19
C ALA A 82 6.43 -14.91 -7.52
N GLY A 83 7.30 -15.31 -8.45
CA GLY A 83 7.40 -14.67 -9.75
C GLY A 83 8.28 -13.43 -9.72
N ASP A 84 7.73 -12.29 -10.11
CA ASP A 84 8.47 -11.03 -10.24
C ASP A 84 8.18 -10.05 -9.09
N PHE A 85 9.13 -9.15 -8.85
CA PHE A 85 8.95 -8.03 -7.92
C PHE A 85 7.84 -7.07 -8.38
N SER A 86 7.51 -7.09 -9.68
CA SER A 86 6.48 -6.23 -10.28
C SER A 86 5.12 -6.45 -9.65
N ALA A 87 4.72 -7.71 -9.42
CA ALA A 87 3.44 -8.01 -8.75
C ALA A 87 3.34 -7.41 -7.35
N VAL A 88 4.43 -7.44 -6.57
CA VAL A 88 4.49 -6.81 -5.24
C VAL A 88 4.40 -5.30 -5.36
N ALA A 89 5.20 -4.70 -6.25
CA ALA A 89 5.19 -3.26 -6.48
C ALA A 89 3.82 -2.74 -6.95
N THR A 90 3.16 -3.47 -7.86
CA THR A 90 1.79 -3.14 -8.32
C THR A 90 0.79 -3.22 -7.17
N ALA A 91 0.81 -4.30 -6.37
CA ALA A 91 -0.13 -4.46 -5.26
C ALA A 91 0.07 -3.38 -4.18
N LEU A 92 1.31 -3.01 -3.89
CA LEU A 92 1.62 -1.90 -2.98
C LEU A 92 1.18 -0.56 -3.56
N GLY A 93 1.39 -0.33 -4.86
CA GLY A 93 0.89 0.85 -5.56
C GLY A 93 -0.62 0.98 -5.50
N GLU A 94 -1.36 -0.12 -5.71
CA GLU A 94 -2.81 -0.16 -5.56
C GLU A 94 -3.25 0.14 -4.11
N ALA A 95 -2.55 -0.40 -3.11
CA ALA A 95 -2.84 -0.16 -1.70
C ALA A 95 -2.61 1.30 -1.31
N LEU A 96 -1.48 1.88 -1.75
CA LEU A 96 -1.16 3.29 -1.58
C LEU A 96 -2.20 4.17 -2.28
N PHE A 97 -2.54 3.88 -3.53
CA PHE A 97 -3.58 4.60 -4.25
C PHE A 97 -4.93 4.55 -3.53
N ALA A 98 -5.28 3.41 -2.94
CA ALA A 98 -6.52 3.29 -2.16
C ALA A 98 -6.49 4.08 -0.85
N ALA A 99 -5.32 4.24 -0.22
CA ALA A 99 -5.17 4.96 1.04
C ALA A 99 -5.09 6.48 0.86
N PHE A 100 -4.35 6.94 -0.15
CA PHE A 100 -4.08 8.35 -0.39
C PHE A 100 -5.05 8.98 -1.41
N GLY A 101 -5.65 8.16 -2.27
CA GLY A 101 -6.51 8.62 -3.35
C GLY A 101 -5.74 9.36 -4.44
N GLU A 102 -6.36 9.49 -5.60
CA GLU A 102 -5.87 10.29 -6.73
C GLU A 102 -5.64 11.73 -6.24
N ALA A 103 -4.38 12.15 -6.16
CA ALA A 103 -4.06 13.57 -6.16
C ALA A 103 -4.53 14.13 -7.51
N ASP A 104 -5.80 14.58 -7.53
CA ASP A 104 -6.51 15.26 -8.62
C ASP A 104 -7.10 14.36 -9.72
N ALA A 105 -8.38 14.00 -9.57
CA ALA A 105 -9.25 13.82 -10.75
C ALA A 105 -9.91 15.18 -11.04
N PRO A 106 -9.52 15.90 -12.12
CA PRO A 106 -10.19 17.14 -12.49
C PRO A 106 -11.69 16.89 -12.75
N PRO A 107 -12.56 17.86 -12.46
CA PRO A 107 -14.00 17.70 -12.62
C PRO A 107 -14.33 17.27 -14.05
N ASP A 108 -15.11 16.18 -14.17
CA ASP A 108 -15.56 15.66 -15.46
C ASP A 108 -16.28 16.77 -16.26
N PRO A 109 -15.76 17.17 -17.43
CA PRO A 109 -16.36 18.22 -18.26
C PRO A 109 -17.74 17.84 -18.82
N ARG A 110 -18.20 16.59 -18.60
CA ARG A 110 -19.50 16.08 -19.08
C ARG A 110 -20.64 16.21 -18.08
N VAL A 111 -20.42 16.78 -16.90
CA VAL A 111 -21.50 17.08 -15.96
C VAL A 111 -22.07 18.46 -16.29
N PRO A 112 -23.25 18.57 -16.95
CA PRO A 112 -23.86 19.87 -17.18
C PRO A 112 -24.22 20.49 -15.83
N ARG A 113 -23.64 21.66 -15.53
CA ARG A 113 -24.07 22.50 -14.42
C ARG A 113 -25.51 22.91 -14.68
N ARG A 114 -26.45 22.40 -13.88
CA ARG A 114 -27.82 22.92 -13.85
C ARG A 114 -27.74 24.34 -13.27
N ALA A 115 -28.04 25.32 -14.13
CA ALA A 115 -28.29 26.71 -13.75
C ALA A 115 -29.60 26.83 -12.97
#